data_AF-A0A9N7N3Y0-F1
#
_entry.id   AF-A0A9N7N3Y0-F1
#
_cell.length_a   1.000
_cell.length_b   1.000
_cell.length_c   1.000
_cell.angle_alpha   90.00
_cell.angle_beta   90.00
_cell.angle_gamma   90.00
#
_symmetry.space_group_name_H-M   'P 1'
#
loop_
_entity.id
_entity.type
_entity.pdbx_description
1 polymer ?
#
loop_
_entity_poly.entity_id
_entity_poly.type
_entity_poly.pdbx_seq_one_letter_code
_entity_poly.pdbx_strand_id
1 'polypeptide(L)'
;MEPHLILLFITSTLFPFLTLSQPTGKITLGASICANDTSPPWLSPSKEFAFGFQPLSKNNNSSYYVLSIWFDKIPPKTIVCTVILRSTLPAADYYFRATIDFDGVFSLYHYPKKFDRNSKWEISSGGTLPENVCLAITGDKGSGACGYNNVCSLKDGRPVCRCPDGFVLVDPENEYGDCRANFSGDCLGRAGPGRYRLVTVRDVDWPLNDYQQINPSTQEECRDGCLNDYLCGAAIFRSNSCWRKRLPLSNGRVDTSLGASAFLKVRR
;
A
#
# COMPACT_ATOMS: atom_id res chain seq x y z
N MET A 1 -71.46 -21.45 -25.38
CA MET A 1 -70.68 -22.32 -24.47
C MET A 1 -69.25 -22.30 -24.95
N GLU A 2 -68.49 -21.32 -24.47
CA GLU A 2 -67.04 -21.21 -24.70
C GLU A 2 -66.32 -21.52 -23.38
N PRO A 3 -65.16 -22.19 -23.39
CA PRO A 3 -64.39 -22.41 -22.18
C PRO A 3 -63.43 -21.23 -21.93
N HIS A 4 -63.50 -20.68 -20.72
CA HIS A 4 -62.56 -19.69 -20.20
C HIS A 4 -61.16 -20.30 -20.01
N LEU A 5 -60.18 -19.79 -20.74
CA LEU A 5 -58.76 -20.04 -20.53
C LEU A 5 -58.24 -19.02 -19.49
N ILE A 6 -58.15 -19.42 -18.22
CA ILE A 6 -57.51 -18.61 -17.17
C ILE A 6 -56.03 -18.97 -17.14
N LEU A 7 -55.20 -18.11 -17.74
CA LEU A 7 -53.74 -18.19 -17.71
C LEU A 7 -53.23 -17.60 -16.39
N LEU A 8 -52.81 -18.44 -15.46
CA LEU A 8 -52.09 -18.05 -14.24
C LEU A 8 -50.67 -17.61 -14.61
N PHE A 9 -50.44 -16.29 -14.71
CA PHE A 9 -49.10 -15.72 -14.73
C PHE A 9 -48.49 -15.80 -13.32
N ILE A 10 -47.68 -16.84 -13.07
CA ILE A 10 -46.75 -16.84 -11.94
C ILE A 10 -45.57 -15.94 -12.36
N THR A 11 -45.64 -14.66 -12.04
CA THR A 11 -44.47 -13.78 -12.08
C THR A 11 -43.53 -14.20 -10.96
N SER A 12 -42.59 -15.09 -11.29
CA SER A 12 -41.40 -15.33 -10.47
C SER A 12 -40.58 -14.03 -10.45
N THR A 13 -40.93 -13.13 -9.54
CA THR A 13 -40.06 -12.03 -9.16
C THR A 13 -38.90 -12.66 -8.40
N LEU A 14 -37.84 -13.00 -9.13
CA LEU A 14 -36.49 -13.12 -8.60
C LEU A 14 -36.16 -11.77 -7.96
N PHE A 15 -36.54 -11.59 -6.70
CA PHE A 15 -35.90 -10.60 -5.85
C PHE A 15 -34.43 -11.02 -5.78
N PRO A 16 -33.47 -10.26 -6.36
CA PRO A 16 -32.10 -10.44 -5.95
C PRO A 16 -32.10 -10.11 -4.46
N PHE A 17 -31.87 -11.12 -3.62
CA PHE A 17 -31.47 -10.86 -2.25
C PHE A 17 -30.16 -10.06 -2.36
N LEU A 18 -30.29 -8.74 -2.30
CA LEU A 18 -29.17 -7.88 -1.96
C LEU A 18 -28.83 -8.27 -0.53
N THR A 19 -27.88 -9.19 -0.37
CA THR A 19 -27.29 -9.46 0.92
C THR A 19 -26.59 -8.19 1.37
N LEU A 20 -27.23 -7.45 2.26
CA LEU A 20 -26.55 -6.44 3.05
C LEU A 20 -25.52 -7.18 3.92
N SER A 21 -24.28 -7.21 3.44
CA SER A 21 -23.12 -7.59 4.24
C SER A 21 -23.06 -6.67 5.46
N GLN A 22 -23.43 -7.19 6.63
CA GLN A 22 -23.25 -6.48 7.90
C GLN A 22 -21.77 -6.58 8.31
N PRO A 23 -21.15 -5.51 8.87
CA PRO A 23 -19.70 -5.42 9.07
C PRO A 23 -19.19 -6.16 10.32
N THR A 24 -19.77 -7.30 10.67
CA THR A 24 -19.25 -8.16 11.74
C THR A 24 -18.10 -9.01 11.20
N GLY A 25 -16.89 -8.45 11.16
CA GLY A 25 -15.67 -9.10 10.65
C GLY A 25 -14.55 -8.14 10.23
N LYS A 26 -14.63 -6.86 10.61
CA LYS A 26 -13.63 -5.86 10.27
C LYS A 26 -12.43 -5.97 11.20
N ILE A 27 -11.27 -6.32 10.65
CA ILE A 27 -10.00 -6.28 11.37
C ILE A 27 -9.52 -4.82 11.36
N THR A 28 -9.28 -4.25 12.53
CA THR A 28 -8.84 -2.86 12.67
C THR A 28 -7.33 -2.74 12.50
N LEU A 29 -6.85 -1.54 12.14
CA LEU A 29 -5.42 -1.23 12.23
C LEU A 29 -4.92 -1.45 13.66
N GLY A 30 -3.71 -1.96 13.80
CA GLY A 30 -3.11 -2.38 15.06
C GLY A 30 -3.58 -3.73 15.59
N ALA A 31 -4.58 -4.37 14.96
CA ALA A 31 -5.02 -5.71 15.39
C ALA A 31 -3.90 -6.73 15.17
N SER A 32 -3.71 -7.60 16.15
CA SER A 32 -2.67 -8.63 16.11
C SER A 32 -3.17 -10.00 16.57
N ILE A 33 -2.54 -11.04 16.05
CA ILE A 33 -2.67 -12.44 16.47
C ILE A 33 -1.29 -12.99 16.80
N CYS A 34 -1.20 -13.89 17.77
CA CYS A 34 0.06 -14.49 18.19
C CYS A 34 0.08 -15.99 17.91
N ALA A 35 1.27 -16.52 17.62
CA ALA A 35 1.49 -17.96 17.51
C ALA A 35 1.54 -18.58 18.91
N ASN A 36 0.36 -18.90 19.43
CA ASN A 36 0.14 -19.54 20.72
C ASN A 36 -1.18 -20.31 20.63
N ASP A 37 -1.24 -21.50 21.22
CA ASP A 37 -2.41 -22.37 21.21
C ASP A 37 -3.65 -21.74 21.86
N THR A 38 -3.46 -20.65 22.62
CA THR A 38 -4.52 -19.88 23.30
C THR A 38 -4.92 -18.58 22.60
N SER A 39 -4.16 -18.11 21.60
CA SER A 39 -4.50 -16.87 20.90
C SER A 39 -5.71 -17.12 19.98
N PRO A 40 -6.82 -16.38 20.13
CA PRO A 40 -7.98 -16.58 19.26
C PRO A 40 -7.64 -16.17 17.82
N PRO A 41 -8.10 -16.94 16.81
CA PRO A 41 -7.98 -16.56 15.41
C PRO A 41 -8.96 -15.42 15.07
N TRP A 42 -8.74 -14.78 13.93
CA TRP A 42 -9.75 -13.89 13.34
C TRP A 42 -10.79 -14.73 12.62
N LEU A 43 -12.05 -14.63 13.06
CA LEU A 43 -13.16 -15.36 12.47
C LEU A 43 -13.80 -14.56 11.33
N SER A 44 -14.23 -15.27 10.28
CA SER A 44 -15.08 -14.69 9.25
C SER A 44 -16.45 -14.28 9.84
N PRO A 45 -17.19 -13.37 9.18
CA PRO A 45 -18.56 -13.04 9.58
C PRO A 45 -19.47 -14.26 9.73
N SER A 46 -19.34 -15.25 8.84
CA SER A 46 -20.10 -16.51 8.90
C SER A 46 -19.61 -17.49 9.98
N LYS A 47 -18.42 -17.21 10.55
CA LYS A 47 -17.66 -18.11 11.44
C LYS A 47 -17.33 -19.46 10.81
N GLU A 48 -17.42 -19.56 9.49
CA GLU A 48 -17.05 -20.79 8.76
C GLU A 48 -15.56 -20.86 8.52
N PHE A 49 -14.92 -19.70 8.35
CA PHE A 49 -13.49 -19.59 8.16
C PHE A 49 -12.86 -18.90 9.36
N ALA A 50 -11.64 -19.32 9.67
CA ALA A 50 -10.79 -18.66 10.63
C ALA A 50 -9.43 -18.40 10.00
N PHE A 51 -8.82 -17.29 10.38
CA PHE A 51 -7.49 -16.88 9.97
C PHE A 51 -6.59 -16.73 11.19
N GLY A 52 -5.43 -17.37 11.16
CA GLY A 52 -4.52 -17.35 12.30
C GLY A 52 -3.34 -18.28 12.15
N PHE A 53 -2.65 -18.50 13.27
CA PHE A 53 -1.54 -19.45 13.34
C PHE A 53 -2.07 -20.85 13.60
N GLN A 54 -1.64 -21.80 12.78
CA GLN A 54 -1.87 -23.24 12.97
C GLN A 54 -0.52 -23.92 13.25
N PRO A 55 -0.42 -24.77 14.29
CA PRO A 55 0.78 -25.53 14.55
C PRO A 55 0.97 -26.61 13.48
N LEU A 56 2.13 -26.62 12.84
CA LEU A 56 2.63 -27.73 12.05
C LEU A 56 3.52 -28.59 12.94
N SER A 57 3.03 -29.78 13.28
CA SER A 57 3.84 -30.78 13.98
C SER A 57 4.85 -31.38 13.01
N LYS A 58 6.13 -31.21 13.30
CA LYS A 58 7.22 -32.04 12.75
C LYS A 58 7.84 -32.79 13.92
N ASN A 59 8.18 -34.06 13.68
CA ASN A 59 8.77 -34.96 14.67
C ASN A 59 9.87 -34.28 15.50
N ASN A 60 9.78 -34.47 16.81
CA ASN A 60 10.74 -34.14 17.88
C ASN A 60 11.06 -32.64 18.06
N ASN A 61 10.28 -32.01 18.95
CA ASN A 61 10.50 -30.73 19.65
C ASN A 61 10.51 -29.41 18.84
N SER A 62 10.42 -29.45 17.51
CA SER A 62 10.33 -28.23 16.69
C SER A 62 8.92 -28.04 16.14
N SER A 63 8.07 -27.33 16.89
CA SER A 63 6.82 -26.81 16.33
C SER A 63 7.14 -25.65 15.39
N TYR A 64 6.54 -25.67 14.20
CA TYR A 64 6.45 -24.49 13.33
C TYR A 64 5.00 -24.02 13.36
N TYR A 65 4.79 -22.71 13.24
CA TYR A 65 3.45 -22.20 13.01
C TYR A 65 3.33 -21.76 11.56
N VAL A 66 2.22 -22.13 10.92
CA VAL A 66 1.84 -21.62 9.60
C VAL A 66 0.70 -20.64 9.77
N LEU A 67 0.80 -19.49 9.12
CA LEU A 67 -0.31 -18.57 9.02
C LEU A 67 -1.23 -19.02 7.89
N SER A 68 -2.49 -19.31 8.20
CA SER A 68 -3.39 -19.97 7.26
C SER A 68 -4.85 -19.59 7.47
N ILE A 69 -5.68 -19.97 6.50
CA ILE A 69 -7.14 -19.96 6.56
C ILE A 69 -7.62 -21.41 6.62
N TRP A 70 -8.52 -21.73 7.54
CA TRP A 70 -9.11 -23.07 7.69
C TRP A 70 -10.63 -23.02 7.92
N PHE A 71 -11.29 -24.17 7.73
CA PHE A 71 -12.70 -24.34 8.12
C PHE A 71 -12.83 -24.45 9.63
N ASP A 72 -13.41 -23.44 10.27
CA ASP A 72 -13.52 -23.39 11.72
C ASP A 72 -14.60 -24.34 12.26
N LYS A 73 -15.67 -24.60 11.50
CA LYS A 73 -16.75 -25.50 11.97
C LYS A 73 -16.51 -26.99 11.71
N ILE A 74 -15.46 -27.35 10.98
CA ILE A 74 -15.22 -28.73 10.53
C ILE A 74 -13.93 -29.27 11.16
N PRO A 75 -14.00 -30.14 12.18
CA PRO A 75 -12.85 -30.93 12.64
C PRO A 75 -12.38 -31.88 11.51
N PRO A 76 -11.06 -32.01 11.24
CA PRO A 76 -9.91 -31.57 12.04
C PRO A 76 -9.35 -30.16 11.70
N LYS A 77 -10.19 -29.14 11.48
CA LYS A 77 -9.79 -27.75 11.14
C LYS A 77 -8.91 -27.69 9.89
N THR A 78 -9.39 -28.32 8.82
CA THR A 78 -8.66 -28.47 7.56
C THR A 78 -8.23 -27.11 6.99
N ILE A 79 -6.92 -26.97 6.73
CA ILE A 79 -6.34 -25.79 6.08
C ILE A 79 -6.82 -25.73 4.62
N VAL A 80 -7.41 -24.59 4.25
CA VAL A 80 -7.89 -24.32 2.90
C VAL A 80 -6.84 -23.53 2.11
N CYS A 81 -6.18 -22.58 2.77
CA CYS A 81 -5.18 -21.73 2.15
C CYS A 81 -4.06 -21.40 3.14
N THR A 82 -2.82 -21.30 2.65
CA THR A 82 -1.67 -20.84 3.44
C THR A 82 -1.23 -19.47 2.96
N VAL A 83 -0.84 -18.60 3.88
CA VAL A 83 -0.29 -17.29 3.54
C VAL A 83 1.18 -17.46 3.12
N ILE A 84 1.62 -16.66 2.15
CA ILE A 84 3.01 -16.68 1.67
C ILE A 84 4.00 -16.17 2.73
N LEU A 85 3.52 -15.43 3.73
CA LEU A 85 4.29 -14.99 4.89
C LEU A 85 4.78 -16.20 5.69
N ARG A 86 6.07 -16.51 5.57
CA ARG A 86 6.71 -17.66 6.24
C ARG A 86 7.79 -17.16 7.18
N SER A 87 7.82 -17.74 8.37
CA SER A 87 9.00 -17.66 9.23
C SER A 87 9.89 -18.85 8.96
N THR A 88 11.18 -18.61 8.77
CA THR A 88 12.22 -19.64 8.73
C THR A 88 12.73 -20.01 10.13
N LEU A 89 12.30 -19.28 11.16
CA LEU A 89 12.76 -19.42 12.53
C LEU A 89 11.93 -20.49 13.29
N PRO A 90 12.56 -21.29 14.15
CA PRO A 90 11.87 -22.32 14.94
C PRO A 90 11.01 -21.69 16.04
N ALA A 91 9.77 -22.17 16.23
CA ALA A 91 8.90 -21.65 17.30
C ALA A 91 9.37 -22.05 18.71
N ALA A 92 10.32 -22.99 18.82
CA ALA A 92 10.99 -23.30 20.08
C ALA A 92 11.76 -22.10 20.63
N ASP A 93 12.40 -21.30 19.76
CA ASP A 93 13.29 -20.20 20.16
C ASP A 93 12.65 -18.80 20.02
N TYR A 94 11.52 -18.68 19.30
CA TYR A 94 10.91 -17.40 18.98
C TYR A 94 9.40 -17.37 19.25
N TYR A 95 8.91 -16.20 19.67
CA TYR A 95 7.49 -15.86 19.61
C TYR A 95 7.18 -15.22 18.25
N PHE A 96 6.01 -15.52 17.68
CA PHE A 96 5.55 -14.87 16.44
C PHE A 96 4.26 -14.11 16.67
N ARG A 97 4.14 -12.97 15.98
CA ARG A 97 2.96 -12.11 16.00
C ARG A 97 2.70 -11.59 14.59
N ALA A 98 1.48 -11.75 14.09
CA ALA A 98 1.06 -11.11 12.85
C ALA A 98 0.14 -9.94 13.16
N THR A 99 0.38 -8.79 12.53
CA THR A 99 -0.31 -7.53 12.82
C THR A 99 -0.69 -6.83 11.52
N ILE A 100 -1.87 -6.20 11.46
CA ILE A 100 -2.14 -5.16 10.46
C ILE A 100 -1.62 -3.85 11.04
N ASP A 101 -0.46 -3.39 10.59
CA ASP A 101 0.15 -2.18 11.14
C ASP A 101 -0.63 -0.92 10.73
N PHE A 102 -0.32 0.23 11.36
CA PHE A 102 -1.04 1.49 11.13
C PHE A 102 -0.90 2.02 9.69
N ASP A 103 0.16 1.62 9.01
CA ASP A 103 0.45 1.92 7.60
C ASP A 103 -0.32 1.00 6.62
N GLY A 104 -1.16 0.09 7.15
CA GLY A 104 -1.95 -0.85 6.37
C GLY A 104 -1.16 -2.07 5.87
N VAL A 105 0.13 -2.19 6.22
CA VAL A 105 0.95 -3.36 5.88
C VAL A 105 0.66 -4.49 6.86
N PHE A 106 0.37 -5.68 6.34
CA PHE A 106 0.25 -6.86 7.17
C PHE A 106 1.62 -7.48 7.41
N SER A 107 2.05 -7.56 8.66
CA SER A 107 3.42 -7.91 9.02
C SER A 107 3.51 -9.05 10.01
N LEU A 108 4.44 -9.98 9.75
CA LEU A 108 4.83 -11.09 10.60
C LEU A 108 6.09 -10.74 11.37
N TYR A 109 5.93 -10.46 12.66
CA TYR A 109 7.02 -10.20 13.57
C TYR A 109 7.48 -11.46 14.30
N HIS A 110 8.74 -11.45 14.73
CA HIS A 110 9.30 -12.42 15.65
C HIS A 110 9.99 -11.74 16.85
N TYR A 111 10.08 -12.45 17.97
CA TYR A 111 10.77 -12.01 19.17
C TYR A 111 11.53 -13.19 19.80
N PRO A 112 12.82 -13.06 20.13
CA PRO A 112 13.61 -14.14 20.71
C PRO A 112 13.14 -14.46 22.14
N LYS A 113 12.92 -15.74 22.45
CA LYS A 113 12.56 -16.19 23.80
C LYS A 113 13.73 -16.09 24.78
N LYS A 114 14.96 -16.19 24.29
CA LYS A 114 16.17 -15.91 25.06
C LYS A 114 16.35 -14.40 25.12
N PHE A 115 16.11 -13.85 26.31
CA PHE A 115 16.14 -12.42 26.52
C PHE A 115 17.59 -11.92 26.67
N ASP A 116 17.92 -10.87 25.92
CA ASP A 116 19.13 -10.07 26.06
C ASP A 116 18.74 -8.58 26.00
N ARG A 117 19.64 -7.65 26.37
CA ARG A 117 19.36 -6.19 26.35
C ARG A 117 18.91 -5.67 24.97
N ASN A 118 19.26 -6.38 23.90
CA ASN A 118 18.95 -6.01 22.52
C ASN A 118 17.71 -6.72 21.95
N SER A 119 17.01 -7.55 22.74
CA SER A 119 15.81 -8.25 22.28
C SER A 119 14.70 -7.26 21.94
N LYS A 120 14.27 -7.25 20.68
CA LYS A 120 13.17 -6.43 20.17
C LYS A 120 12.31 -7.22 19.20
N TRP A 121 11.11 -6.73 18.92
CA TRP A 121 10.28 -7.27 17.85
C TRP A 121 10.89 -6.88 16.51
N GLU A 122 11.14 -7.87 15.65
CA GLU A 122 11.68 -7.66 14.32
C GLU A 122 10.74 -8.27 13.27
N ILE A 123 10.68 -7.65 12.11
CA ILE A 123 9.91 -8.17 10.97
C ILE A 123 10.67 -9.38 10.44
N SER A 124 9.96 -10.49 10.27
CA SER A 124 10.54 -11.71 9.69
C SER A 124 10.90 -11.48 8.23
N SER A 125 11.93 -12.15 7.71
CA SER A 125 12.30 -12.03 6.30
C SER A 125 11.13 -12.45 5.39
N GLY A 126 10.75 -11.60 4.42
CA GLY A 126 9.55 -11.81 3.61
C GLY A 126 8.24 -11.75 4.42
N GLY A 127 8.29 -11.13 5.60
CA GLY A 127 7.22 -11.05 6.57
C GLY A 127 6.28 -9.87 6.37
N THR A 128 6.21 -9.26 5.19
CA THR A 128 5.30 -8.14 4.91
C THR A 128 4.43 -8.44 3.69
N LEU A 129 3.16 -8.06 3.78
CA LEU A 129 2.21 -8.11 2.68
C LEU A 129 1.48 -6.76 2.57
N PRO A 130 1.61 -6.04 1.44
CA PRO A 130 2.52 -6.31 0.33
C PRO A 130 4.01 -6.22 0.74
N GLU A 131 4.90 -6.83 -0.04
CA GLU A 131 6.36 -6.78 0.21
C GLU A 131 6.89 -5.34 0.14
N ASN A 132 6.43 -4.59 -0.88
CA ASN A 132 6.70 -3.16 -1.03
C ASN A 132 5.39 -2.39 -1.22
N VAL A 133 4.90 -1.81 -0.12
CA VAL A 133 3.66 -1.02 -0.11
C VAL A 133 3.72 0.22 -1.01
N CYS A 134 4.91 0.83 -1.19
CA CYS A 134 5.07 2.00 -2.06
C CYS A 134 4.78 1.68 -3.52
N LEU A 135 5.07 0.45 -3.98
CA LEU A 135 4.81 0.00 -5.34
C LEU A 135 3.42 -0.63 -5.48
N ALA A 136 2.94 -1.31 -4.44
CA ALA A 136 1.66 -2.02 -4.46
C ALA A 136 0.45 -1.10 -4.46
N ILE A 137 0.52 0.05 -3.76
CA ILE A 137 -0.56 1.04 -3.77
C ILE A 137 -0.39 1.92 -5.02
N THR A 138 -1.21 1.64 -6.04
CA THR A 138 -1.32 2.46 -7.25
C THR A 138 -2.78 2.56 -7.64
N GLY A 139 -3.29 3.77 -7.87
CA GLY A 139 -4.63 3.98 -8.37
C GLY A 139 -4.78 5.31 -9.10
N ASP A 140 -5.76 5.40 -9.99
CA ASP A 140 -6.09 6.63 -10.73
C ASP A 140 -6.62 7.75 -9.83
N LYS A 141 -7.06 7.39 -8.61
CA LYS A 141 -7.58 8.30 -7.59
C LYS A 141 -6.90 8.01 -6.26
N GLY A 142 -6.67 9.08 -5.49
CA GLY A 142 -5.95 9.03 -4.21
C GLY A 142 -4.50 9.49 -4.32
N SER A 143 -3.83 9.59 -3.19
CA SER A 143 -2.44 10.06 -3.09
C SER A 143 -1.39 8.95 -3.19
N GLY A 144 -1.77 7.69 -2.97
CA GLY A 144 -0.87 6.54 -2.91
C GLY A 144 -0.55 6.13 -1.46
N ALA A 145 0.61 5.51 -1.25
CA ALA A 145 1.07 5.09 0.09
C ALA A 145 1.45 6.27 1.01
N CYS A 146 1.77 7.43 0.42
CA CYS A 146 1.98 8.70 1.11
C CYS A 146 0.98 9.75 0.58
N GLY A 147 0.88 10.89 1.26
CA GLY A 147 0.09 12.02 0.81
C GLY A 147 0.56 12.64 -0.52
N TYR A 148 -0.22 13.58 -1.03
CA TYR A 148 0.07 14.28 -2.28
C TYR A 148 1.41 15.03 -2.21
N ASN A 149 2.14 15.06 -3.32
CA ASN A 149 3.50 15.64 -3.45
C ASN A 149 4.55 15.04 -2.49
N ASN A 150 4.22 13.97 -1.77
CA ASN A 150 5.13 13.23 -0.90
C ASN A 150 5.71 12.04 -1.67
N VAL A 151 6.84 11.48 -1.21
CA VAL A 151 7.53 10.35 -1.84
C VAL A 151 7.67 9.20 -0.86
N CYS A 152 7.13 8.05 -1.22
CA CYS A 152 7.25 6.81 -0.47
C CYS A 152 8.56 6.09 -0.80
N SER A 153 9.28 5.68 0.24
CA SER A 153 10.44 4.78 0.16
C SER A 153 10.27 3.64 1.15
N LEU A 154 10.89 2.49 0.88
CA LEU A 154 10.82 1.34 1.79
C LEU A 154 12.09 1.31 2.65
N LYS A 155 11.93 1.30 3.97
CA LYS A 155 13.02 1.11 4.93
C LYS A 155 12.60 0.06 5.95
N ASP A 156 13.41 -1.00 6.09
CA ASP A 156 13.15 -2.09 7.03
C ASP A 156 11.74 -2.69 6.89
N GLY A 157 11.23 -2.83 5.64
CA GLY A 157 9.89 -3.36 5.37
C GLY A 157 8.73 -2.39 5.69
N ARG A 158 9.03 -1.12 5.96
CA ARG A 158 8.05 -0.08 6.27
C ARG A 158 8.09 1.08 5.28
N PRO A 159 6.94 1.69 4.97
CA PRO A 159 6.91 2.93 4.21
C PRO A 159 7.46 4.08 5.04
N VAL A 160 8.38 4.82 4.43
CA VAL A 160 8.90 6.10 4.93
C VAL A 160 8.56 7.15 3.89
N CYS A 161 7.77 8.14 4.30
CA CYS A 161 7.32 9.24 3.47
C CYS A 161 8.23 10.46 3.68
N ARG A 162 8.74 11.06 2.59
CA ARG A 162 9.52 12.30 2.65
C ARG A 162 9.12 13.26 1.54
N CYS A 163 8.89 14.51 1.91
CA CYS A 163 8.71 15.59 0.95
C CYS A 163 10.02 15.79 0.15
N PRO A 164 9.93 15.97 -1.17
CA PRO A 164 11.09 16.29 -1.98
C PRO A 164 11.56 17.73 -1.73
N ASP A 165 12.80 18.04 -2.12
CA ASP A 165 13.38 19.38 -1.97
C ASP A 165 12.47 20.47 -2.56
N GLY A 166 12.27 21.55 -1.78
CA GLY A 166 11.36 22.64 -2.15
C GLY A 166 9.90 22.40 -1.77
N PHE A 167 9.59 21.25 -1.15
CA PHE A 167 8.30 20.95 -0.55
C PHE A 167 8.45 20.75 0.97
N VAL A 168 7.40 21.08 1.72
CA VAL A 168 7.31 20.92 3.16
C VAL A 168 5.99 20.25 3.51
N LEU A 169 5.94 19.53 4.63
CA LEU A 169 4.70 18.95 5.13
C LEU A 169 3.66 20.05 5.36
N VAL A 170 2.40 19.76 4.97
CA VAL A 170 1.26 20.61 5.30
C VAL A 170 1.02 20.58 6.81
N ASP A 171 1.06 19.39 7.39
CA ASP A 171 1.00 19.13 8.82
C ASP A 171 2.35 18.54 9.28
N PRO A 172 3.16 19.31 10.03
CA PRO A 172 4.47 18.86 10.52
C PRO A 172 4.40 17.62 11.42
N GLU A 173 3.25 17.31 12.02
CA GLU A 173 3.08 16.13 12.89
C GLU A 173 2.69 14.86 12.11
N ASN A 174 2.36 14.99 10.82
CA ASN A 174 1.93 13.88 9.98
C ASN A 174 2.88 13.67 8.78
N GLU A 175 3.94 12.89 9.00
CA GLU A 175 4.94 12.56 7.96
C GLU A 175 4.34 11.83 6.75
N TYR A 176 3.25 11.09 6.93
CA TYR A 176 2.52 10.37 5.88
C TYR A 176 1.57 11.27 5.09
N GLY A 177 1.37 12.50 5.55
CA GLY A 177 0.44 13.46 4.99
C GLY A 177 0.93 14.13 3.71
N ASP A 178 0.19 15.16 3.30
CA ASP A 178 0.46 15.91 2.09
C ASP A 178 1.65 16.85 2.27
N CYS A 179 2.42 17.00 1.19
CA CYS A 179 3.42 18.03 1.05
C CYS A 179 2.85 19.20 0.23
N ARG A 180 3.25 20.42 0.57
CA ARG A 180 3.00 21.62 -0.23
C ARG A 180 4.32 22.25 -0.65
N ALA A 181 4.33 22.95 -1.76
CA ALA A 181 5.49 23.71 -2.16
C ALA A 181 5.81 24.80 -1.11
N ASN A 182 7.09 24.97 -0.81
CA ASN A 182 7.58 25.90 0.21
C ASN A 182 7.60 27.34 -0.33
N PHE A 183 6.42 27.94 -0.54
CA PHE A 183 6.29 29.33 -0.97
C PHE A 183 5.63 30.19 0.10
N SER A 184 6.19 31.37 0.35
CA SER A 184 5.49 32.41 1.12
C SER A 184 4.52 33.16 0.19
N GLY A 185 3.22 32.97 0.43
CA GLY A 185 2.22 34.03 0.34
C GLY A 185 1.86 34.67 -1.02
N ASP A 186 2.18 34.09 -2.17
CA ASP A 186 1.68 34.67 -3.45
C ASP A 186 1.14 33.59 -4.39
N CYS A 187 -0.10 33.79 -4.83
CA CYS A 187 -0.83 32.88 -5.70
C CYS A 187 -0.09 32.73 -7.04
N LEU A 188 -0.23 31.56 -7.68
CA LEU A 188 0.48 31.09 -8.89
C LEU A 188 0.45 32.03 -10.13
N GLY A 189 -0.23 33.18 -10.07
CA GLY A 189 -0.51 34.04 -11.21
C GLY A 189 0.43 35.22 -11.47
N ARG A 190 1.48 35.46 -10.65
CA ARG A 190 2.38 36.63 -10.83
C ARG A 190 3.87 36.30 -10.93
N ALA A 191 4.23 35.03 -11.09
CA ALA A 191 5.63 34.64 -11.20
C ALA A 191 6.10 34.76 -12.67
N GLY A 192 6.82 35.83 -12.97
CA GLY A 192 7.49 36.01 -14.27
C GLY A 192 8.61 34.98 -14.53
N PRO A 193 9.10 34.91 -15.79
CA PRO A 193 10.19 34.00 -16.19
C PRO A 193 11.45 34.22 -15.32
N GLY A 194 12.12 33.13 -14.95
CA GLY A 194 13.38 33.14 -14.18
C GLY A 194 13.26 32.88 -12.67
N ARG A 195 12.05 32.78 -12.11
CA ARG A 195 11.83 32.45 -10.68
C ARG A 195 11.78 30.95 -10.37
N TYR A 196 11.77 30.08 -11.37
CA TYR A 196 11.72 28.64 -11.17
C TYR A 196 13.06 27.97 -11.48
N ARG A 197 13.33 26.85 -10.83
CA ARG A 197 14.39 25.90 -11.17
C ARG A 197 13.83 24.49 -11.14
N LEU A 198 14.51 23.57 -11.82
CA LEU A 198 14.22 22.15 -11.72
C LEU A 198 15.15 21.50 -10.70
N VAL A 199 14.57 20.83 -9.71
CA VAL A 199 15.29 19.85 -8.88
C VAL A 199 15.24 18.52 -9.62
N THR A 200 16.39 17.88 -9.76
CA THR A 200 16.48 16.55 -10.36
C THR A 200 16.53 15.51 -9.27
N VAL A 201 15.60 14.55 -9.33
CA VAL A 201 15.53 13.42 -8.41
C VAL A 201 15.59 12.15 -9.23
N ARG A 202 16.54 11.27 -8.91
CA ARG A 202 16.70 9.98 -9.61
C ARG A 202 15.83 8.93 -8.95
N ASP A 203 15.44 7.94 -9.74
CA ASP A 203 14.71 6.74 -9.28
C ASP A 203 13.41 7.09 -8.55
N VAL A 204 12.80 8.22 -8.89
CA VAL A 204 11.51 8.67 -8.33
C VAL A 204 10.52 8.88 -9.47
N ASP A 205 9.30 8.41 -9.26
CA ASP A 205 8.18 8.59 -10.17
C ASP A 205 6.92 8.97 -9.38
N TRP A 206 5.98 9.61 -10.08
CA TRP A 206 4.60 9.84 -9.61
C TRP A 206 3.65 9.24 -10.64
N PRO A 207 3.49 7.91 -10.69
CA PRO A 207 2.78 7.28 -11.80
C PRO A 207 1.33 7.74 -11.92
N LEU A 208 0.84 7.72 -13.15
CA LEU A 208 -0.49 8.21 -13.55
C LEU A 208 -0.59 9.74 -13.47
N ASN A 209 -1.77 10.28 -13.80
CA ASN A 209 -2.06 11.72 -13.79
C ASN A 209 -1.15 12.58 -14.69
N ASP A 210 -0.66 11.99 -15.79
CA ASP A 210 0.05 12.70 -16.86
C ASP A 210 -0.95 13.44 -17.74
N TYR A 211 -0.68 14.71 -18.04
CA TYR A 211 -1.49 15.45 -19.01
C TYR A 211 -0.90 15.41 -20.42
N GLN A 212 0.36 15.00 -20.55
CA GLN A 212 1.04 14.90 -21.83
C GLN A 212 2.20 13.90 -21.76
N GLN A 213 2.35 13.09 -22.79
CA GLN A 213 3.52 12.26 -23.05
C GLN A 213 4.14 12.69 -24.40
N ILE A 214 5.47 12.82 -24.44
CA ILE A 214 6.25 13.14 -25.64
C ILE A 214 7.21 11.98 -25.89
N ASN A 215 7.10 11.35 -27.06
CA ASN A 215 7.96 10.26 -27.51
C ASN A 215 8.16 10.38 -29.04
N PRO A 216 9.41 10.51 -29.54
CA PRO A 216 10.66 10.57 -28.78
C PRO A 216 10.86 11.93 -28.09
N SER A 217 11.67 11.97 -27.05
CA SER A 217 12.13 13.21 -26.40
C SER A 217 13.53 13.03 -25.83
N THR A 218 14.33 14.10 -25.83
CA THR A 218 15.60 14.14 -25.08
C THR A 218 15.39 14.60 -23.64
N GLN A 219 16.39 14.37 -22.78
CA GLN A 219 16.33 14.80 -21.40
C GLN A 219 16.24 16.33 -21.29
N GLU A 220 16.99 17.04 -22.14
CA GLU A 220 17.06 18.49 -22.22
C GLU A 220 15.72 19.08 -22.67
N GLU A 221 15.12 18.53 -23.74
CA GLU A 221 13.79 18.94 -24.21
C GLU A 221 12.71 18.74 -23.14
N CYS A 222 12.79 17.63 -22.39
CA CYS A 222 11.85 17.34 -21.32
C CYS A 222 11.95 18.37 -20.19
N ARG A 223 13.19 18.71 -19.79
CA ARG A 223 13.48 19.72 -18.77
C ARG A 223 12.99 21.10 -19.20
N ASP A 224 13.44 21.57 -20.36
CA ASP A 224 13.10 22.91 -20.84
C ASP A 224 11.61 23.04 -21.15
N GLY A 225 11.01 21.96 -21.65
CA GLY A 225 9.58 21.85 -21.85
C GLY A 225 8.77 22.08 -20.57
N CYS A 226 9.17 21.45 -19.46
CA CYS A 226 8.50 21.65 -18.18
C CYS A 226 8.80 23.02 -17.55
N LEU A 227 10.04 23.49 -17.67
CA LEU A 227 10.44 24.78 -17.11
C LEU A 227 9.67 25.95 -17.75
N ASN A 228 9.38 25.87 -19.05
CA ASN A 228 8.66 26.89 -19.81
C ASN A 228 7.13 26.71 -19.81
N ASP A 229 6.61 25.55 -19.40
CA ASP A 229 5.17 25.29 -19.31
C ASP A 229 4.62 25.75 -17.94
N TYR A 230 3.61 26.61 -17.95
CA TYR A 230 2.99 27.15 -16.73
C TYR A 230 2.21 26.09 -15.93
N LEU A 231 1.71 25.03 -16.58
CA LEU A 231 0.97 23.95 -15.93
C LEU A 231 1.87 22.86 -15.38
N CYS A 232 3.11 22.77 -15.87
CA CYS A 232 4.02 21.69 -15.49
C CYS A 232 4.53 21.90 -14.06
N GLY A 233 4.15 20.98 -13.16
CA GLY A 233 4.71 20.90 -11.80
C GLY A 233 5.89 19.94 -11.71
N ALA A 234 5.85 18.88 -12.53
CA ALA A 234 6.94 17.92 -12.63
C ALA A 234 6.98 17.30 -14.03
N ALA A 235 8.16 16.83 -14.44
CA ALA A 235 8.31 15.98 -15.62
C ALA A 235 9.14 14.74 -15.28
N ILE A 236 8.76 13.59 -15.83
CA ILE A 236 9.49 12.33 -15.67
C ILE A 236 10.11 11.99 -17.01
N PHE A 237 11.39 11.64 -16.99
CA PHE A 237 12.12 11.19 -18.16
C PHE A 237 12.62 9.76 -17.96
N ARG A 238 12.22 8.85 -18.85
CA ARG A 238 12.75 7.47 -18.94
C ARG A 238 12.52 6.94 -20.36
N SER A 239 13.37 6.02 -20.81
CA SER A 239 13.18 5.30 -22.08
C SER A 239 12.88 6.22 -23.29
N ASN A 240 13.64 7.32 -23.44
CA ASN A 240 13.47 8.30 -24.52
C ASN A 240 12.08 8.96 -24.60
N SER A 241 11.37 9.00 -23.47
CA SER A 241 10.03 9.57 -23.35
C SER A 241 9.98 10.54 -22.19
N CYS A 242 9.19 11.60 -22.36
CA CYS A 242 8.93 12.61 -21.36
C CYS A 242 7.45 12.61 -20.97
N TRP A 243 7.16 12.54 -19.68
CA TRP A 243 5.80 12.61 -19.14
C TRP A 243 5.66 13.86 -18.29
N ARG A 244 4.71 14.75 -18.63
CA ARG A 244 4.47 15.99 -17.90
C ARG A 244 3.28 15.86 -16.97
N LYS A 245 3.43 16.39 -15.76
CA LYS A 245 2.49 16.25 -14.65
C LYS A 245 2.10 17.59 -14.06
N ARG A 246 0.84 17.70 -13.65
CA ARG A 246 0.30 18.86 -12.90
C ARG A 246 0.39 18.58 -11.40
N LEU A 247 0.48 19.64 -10.60
CA LEU A 247 0.24 19.51 -9.17
C LEU A 247 -1.27 19.36 -8.89
N PRO A 248 -1.68 18.65 -7.83
CA PRO A 248 -0.83 17.85 -6.94
C PRO A 248 -0.36 16.54 -7.59
N LEU A 249 0.85 16.10 -7.24
CA LEU A 249 1.41 14.83 -7.69
C LEU A 249 0.92 13.68 -6.79
N SER A 250 0.44 12.60 -7.40
CA SER A 250 -0.05 11.38 -6.73
C SER A 250 0.90 10.21 -6.93
N ASN A 251 0.81 9.21 -6.07
CA ASN A 251 1.57 7.95 -6.14
C ASN A 251 3.09 8.14 -6.11
N GLY A 252 3.57 9.16 -5.40
CA GLY A 252 5.00 9.47 -5.33
C GLY A 252 5.78 8.34 -4.66
N ARG A 253 6.81 7.83 -5.34
CA ARG A 253 7.59 6.70 -4.85
C ARG A 253 8.98 6.61 -5.44
N VAL A 254 9.87 6.02 -4.66
CA VAL A 254 11.17 5.55 -5.14
C VAL A 254 10.98 4.20 -5.86
N ASP A 255 11.42 4.12 -7.10
CA ASP A 255 11.43 2.91 -7.92
C ASP A 255 12.69 2.86 -8.79
N THR A 256 13.68 2.13 -8.30
CA THR A 256 14.99 1.96 -8.96
C THR A 256 14.95 1.06 -10.18
N SER A 257 13.83 0.36 -10.43
CA SER A 257 13.71 -0.54 -11.59
C SER A 257 13.49 0.23 -12.90
N LEU A 258 13.03 1.48 -12.81
CA LEU A 258 12.64 2.29 -13.96
C LEU A 258 13.78 3.09 -14.57
N GLY A 259 14.87 3.34 -13.82
CA GLY A 259 15.95 4.24 -14.22
C GLY A 259 15.44 5.64 -14.59
N ALA A 260 14.37 6.09 -13.93
CA ALA A 260 13.69 7.34 -14.25
C ALA A 260 14.38 8.55 -13.61
N SER A 261 14.35 9.68 -14.32
CA SER A 261 14.73 10.98 -13.77
C SER A 261 13.51 11.88 -13.66
N ALA A 262 13.17 12.29 -12.44
CA ALA A 262 12.14 13.26 -12.17
C ALA A 262 12.73 14.68 -12.11
N PHE A 263 12.05 15.62 -12.75
CA PHE A 263 12.35 17.04 -12.73
C PHE A 263 11.21 17.79 -12.04
N LEU A 264 11.42 18.14 -10.77
CA LEU A 264 10.44 18.89 -9.97
C LEU A 264 10.63 20.39 -10.17
N LYS A 265 9.56 21.08 -10.56
CA LYS A 265 9.57 22.53 -10.72
C LYS A 265 9.33 23.20 -9.38
N VAL A 266 10.38 23.85 -8.86
CA VAL A 266 10.34 24.59 -7.59
C VAL A 266 10.73 26.04 -7.85
N ARG A 267 10.25 26.94 -7.00
CA ARG A 267 10.71 28.34 -7.01
C ARG A 267 12.13 28.40 -6.46
N ARG A 268 12.93 29.32 -7.00
CA ARG A 268 14.25 29.68 -6.48
C ARG A 268 14.14 30.38 -5.14
#